data_AF-A0A074WTX2-F1
#
_entry.id   AF-A0A074WTX2-F1
#
_cell.length_a   1.000
_cell.length_b   1.000
_cell.length_c   1.000
_cell.angle_alpha   90.00
_cell.angle_beta   90.00
_cell.angle_gamma   90.00
#
_symmetry.space_group_name_H-M   'P 1'
#
loop_
_entity.id
_entity.type
_entity.pdbx_description
1 polymer ?
#
loop_
_entity_poly.entity_id
_entity_poly.type
_entity_poly.pdbx_seq_one_letter_code
_entity_poly.pdbx_strand_id
1 'polypeptide(L)'
;SPRDRHSNGDKGPKSPGRRLASIENTKLAEQIASLKDQIAQRNVKIAYYKSLHDEHIASIQHNITPYIRRQLEHAEAGRGIRKGSHYQMYLMVNLRVRVQFLRDMAAHWMEENASDELKIKDLEKEMG
;
A
#
# COMPACT_ATOMS: atom_id res chain seq x y z
N SER A 1 -31.51 -55.44 -44.30
CA SER A 1 -30.55 -54.45 -43.75
C SER A 1 -31.15 -53.75 -42.55
N PRO A 2 -30.42 -53.64 -41.43
CA PRO A 2 -30.91 -53.05 -40.19
C PRO A 2 -30.82 -51.52 -40.19
N ARG A 3 -31.74 -50.89 -39.46
CA ARG A 3 -31.89 -49.44 -39.29
C ARG A 3 -30.78 -48.89 -38.38
N ASP A 4 -29.99 -47.94 -38.89
CA ASP A 4 -29.09 -47.12 -38.09
C ASP A 4 -29.89 -46.23 -37.13
N ARG A 5 -29.84 -46.57 -35.85
CA ARG A 5 -30.29 -45.72 -34.76
C ARG A 5 -29.22 -44.67 -34.52
N HIS A 6 -29.45 -43.45 -35.00
CA HIS A 6 -28.72 -42.29 -34.51
C HIS A 6 -29.02 -42.10 -33.03
N SER A 7 -28.02 -42.42 -32.21
CA SER A 7 -27.96 -42.09 -30.79
C SER A 7 -28.03 -40.56 -30.65
N ASN A 8 -29.18 -40.06 -30.22
CA ASN A 8 -29.28 -38.72 -29.68
C ASN A 8 -28.46 -38.70 -28.39
N GLY A 9 -27.28 -38.09 -28.45
CA GLY A 9 -26.48 -37.76 -27.28
C GLY A 9 -27.29 -36.85 -26.37
N ASP A 10 -27.93 -37.47 -25.40
CA ASP A 10 -28.66 -36.85 -24.30
C ASP A 10 -27.70 -35.96 -23.50
N LYS A 11 -27.63 -34.68 -23.90
CA LYS A 11 -27.06 -33.62 -23.06
C LYS A 11 -28.10 -33.32 -22.00
N GLY A 12 -28.20 -34.23 -21.01
CA GLY A 12 -29.03 -34.04 -19.84
C GLY A 12 -28.81 -32.66 -19.22
N PRO A 13 -29.85 -32.07 -18.59
CA PRO A 13 -29.80 -30.72 -18.08
C PRO A 13 -28.63 -30.59 -17.10
N LYS A 14 -27.65 -29.73 -17.43
CA LYS A 14 -26.55 -29.36 -16.51
C LYS A 14 -27.18 -29.03 -15.15
N SER A 15 -26.89 -29.87 -14.16
CA SER A 15 -27.50 -29.82 -12.84
C SER A 15 -27.47 -28.40 -12.24
N PRO A 16 -28.59 -27.91 -11.66
CA PRO A 16 -28.68 -26.55 -11.12
C PRO A 16 -27.55 -26.20 -10.14
N GLY A 17 -27.12 -27.18 -9.31
CA GLY A 17 -26.02 -26.99 -8.35
C GLY A 17 -24.68 -26.63 -8.99
N ARG A 18 -24.38 -27.12 -10.20
CA ARG A 18 -23.13 -26.77 -10.90
C ARG A 18 -23.13 -25.35 -11.45
N ARG A 19 -24.31 -24.81 -11.77
CA ARG A 19 -24.47 -23.41 -12.20
C ARG A 19 -24.35 -22.44 -11.02
N LEU A 20 -24.90 -22.79 -9.86
CA LEU A 20 -24.80 -21.98 -8.64
C LEU A 20 -23.35 -21.85 -8.15
N ALA A 21 -22.61 -22.96 -8.07
CA ALA A 21 -21.18 -22.92 -7.73
C ALA A 21 -20.35 -22.09 -8.73
N SER A 22 -20.71 -22.10 -10.02
CA SER A 22 -20.05 -21.26 -11.03
C SER A 22 -20.34 -19.76 -10.84
N ILE A 23 -21.53 -19.40 -10.36
CA ILE A 23 -21.90 -18.02 -10.07
C ILE A 23 -21.21 -17.53 -8.79
N GLU A 24 -21.09 -18.39 -7.78
CA GLU A 24 -20.36 -18.09 -6.55
C GLU A 24 -18.87 -17.89 -6.83
N ASN A 25 -18.25 -18.77 -7.62
CA ASN A 25 -16.85 -18.65 -8.00
C ASN A 25 -16.56 -17.38 -8.83
N THR A 26 -17.49 -16.95 -9.68
CA THR A 26 -17.33 -15.70 -10.45
C THR A 26 -17.41 -14.48 -9.54
N LYS A 27 -18.31 -14.47 -8.56
CA LYS A 27 -18.38 -13.39 -7.55
C LYS A 27 -17.12 -13.31 -6.70
N LEU A 28 -16.59 -14.45 -6.25
CA LEU A 28 -15.34 -14.51 -5.50
C LEU A 28 -14.16 -13.99 -6.35
N ALA A 29 -14.10 -14.37 -7.64
CA ALA A 29 -13.09 -13.88 -8.57
C ALA A 29 -13.18 -12.35 -8.79
N GLU A 30 -14.39 -11.81 -8.93
CA GLU A 30 -14.63 -10.36 -9.03
C GLU A 30 -14.18 -9.60 -7.78
N GLN A 31 -14.46 -10.16 -6.59
CA GLN A 31 -14.00 -9.60 -5.32
C GLN A 31 -12.47 -9.60 -5.21
N ILE A 32 -11.81 -10.72 -5.57
CA ILE A 32 -10.35 -10.81 -5.61
C ILE A 32 -9.76 -9.79 -6.58
N ALA A 33 -10.34 -9.65 -7.78
CA ALA A 33 -9.88 -8.67 -8.77
C ALA A 33 -10.00 -7.24 -8.24
N SER A 34 -11.13 -6.90 -7.62
CA SER A 34 -11.34 -5.59 -6.99
C SER A 34 -10.33 -5.29 -5.89
N LEU A 35 -10.04 -6.26 -5.01
CA LEU A 35 -9.03 -6.10 -3.96
C LEU A 35 -7.61 -5.93 -4.55
N LYS A 36 -7.27 -6.70 -5.59
CA LYS A 36 -5.98 -6.58 -6.30
C LYS A 36 -5.81 -5.21 -6.94
N ASP A 37 -6.87 -4.66 -7.55
CA ASP A 37 -6.87 -3.32 -8.12
C ASP A 37 -6.69 -2.23 -7.03
N GLN A 38 -7.37 -2.37 -5.89
CA GLN A 38 -7.21 -1.45 -4.76
C GLN A 38 -5.79 -1.47 -4.20
N ILE A 39 -5.20 -2.67 -4.03
CA ILE A 39 -3.80 -2.83 -3.61
C ILE A 39 -2.85 -2.14 -4.61
N ALA A 40 -3.06 -2.34 -5.91
CA ALA A 40 -2.24 -1.70 -6.95
C ALA A 40 -2.30 -0.16 -6.87
N GLN A 41 -3.50 0.41 -6.70
CA GLN A 41 -3.67 1.85 -6.55
C GLN A 41 -3.00 2.39 -5.27
N ARG A 42 -3.11 1.66 -4.16
CA ARG A 42 -2.45 2.03 -2.89
C ARG A 42 -0.92 1.92 -2.99
N ASN A 43 -0.38 0.95 -3.73
CA ASN A 43 1.06 0.84 -3.96
C ASN A 43 1.64 2.07 -4.66
N VAL A 44 0.91 2.69 -5.59
CA VAL A 44 1.30 3.98 -6.19
C VAL A 44 1.36 5.08 -5.13
N LYS A 45 0.37 5.16 -4.24
CA LYS A 45 0.35 6.13 -3.13
C LYS A 45 1.50 5.90 -2.15
N ILE A 46 1.76 4.64 -1.77
CA ILE A 46 2.87 4.27 -0.89
C ILE A 46 4.20 4.70 -1.50
N ALA A 47 4.42 4.44 -2.80
CA ALA A 47 5.63 4.85 -3.50
C ALA A 47 5.80 6.38 -3.49
N TYR A 48 4.71 7.12 -3.73
CA TYR A 48 4.70 8.58 -3.67
C TYR A 48 5.01 9.13 -2.28
N TYR A 49 4.40 8.58 -1.22
CA TYR A 49 4.69 9.04 0.14
C TYR A 49 6.11 8.71 0.58
N LYS A 50 6.64 7.55 0.18
CA LYS A 50 8.04 7.17 0.42
C LYS A 50 9.00 8.13 -0.30
N SER A 51 8.75 8.48 -1.57
CA SER A 51 9.62 9.41 -2.29
C SER A 51 9.62 10.81 -1.67
N LEU A 52 8.46 11.34 -1.28
CA LEU A 52 8.36 12.63 -0.58
C LEU A 52 9.04 12.59 0.79
N HIS A 53 8.88 11.49 1.53
CA HIS A 53 9.54 11.28 2.81
C HIS A 53 11.06 11.37 2.63
N ASP A 54 11.61 10.67 1.64
CA ASP A 54 13.05 10.63 1.38
C ASP A 54 13.59 11.99 0.94
N GLU A 55 12.85 12.73 0.10
CA GLU A 55 13.17 14.11 -0.28
C GLU A 55 13.23 15.04 0.95
N HIS A 56 12.25 14.92 1.84
CA HIS A 56 12.19 15.76 3.04
C HIS A 56 13.29 15.41 4.04
N ILE A 57 13.62 14.12 4.20
CA ILE A 57 14.78 13.68 4.98
C ILE A 57 16.07 14.25 4.39
N ALA A 58 16.26 14.18 3.08
CA ALA A 58 17.44 14.74 2.42
C ALA A 58 17.55 16.26 2.64
N SER A 59 16.44 16.98 2.55
CA SER A 59 16.39 18.42 2.84
C SER A 59 16.75 18.75 4.30
N ILE A 60 16.27 17.96 5.27
CA ILE A 60 16.66 18.09 6.68
C ILE A 60 18.16 17.82 6.83
N GLN A 61 18.66 16.74 6.24
CA GLN A 61 20.08 16.38 6.32
C GLN A 61 20.99 17.46 5.74
N HIS A 62 20.58 18.09 4.63
CA HIS A 62 21.37 19.14 4.00
C HIS A 62 21.30 20.47 4.76
N ASN A 63 20.11 20.90 5.17
CA ASN A 63 19.90 22.26 5.67
C ASN A 63 19.95 22.37 7.20
N ILE A 64 19.52 21.33 7.92
CA ILE A 64 19.34 21.36 9.38
C ILE A 64 20.48 20.66 10.11
N THR A 65 20.93 19.50 9.66
CA THR A 65 21.99 18.75 10.35
C THR A 65 23.28 19.56 10.55
N PRO A 66 23.79 20.33 9.55
CA PRO A 66 24.99 21.15 9.74
C PRO A 66 24.77 22.30 10.73
N TYR A 67 23.53 22.80 10.84
CA TYR A 67 23.19 23.82 11.82
C TYR A 67 23.16 23.24 13.23
N ILE A 68 22.48 22.11 13.44
CA ILE A 68 22.44 21.42 14.74
C ILE A 68 23.84 21.06 15.21
N ARG A 69 24.69 20.51 14.32
CA ARG A 69 26.08 20.17 14.66
C ARG A 69 26.85 21.38 15.19
N ARG A 70 26.77 22.52 14.48
CA ARG A 70 27.41 23.77 14.92
C ARG A 70 26.85 24.29 16.25
N GLN A 71 25.56 24.09 16.54
CA GLN A 71 24.99 24.45 17.84
C GLN A 71 25.55 23.61 18.98
N LEU A 72 25.73 22.29 18.75
CA LEU A 72 26.34 21.40 19.73
C LEU A 72 27.82 21.79 19.99
N GLU A 73 28.60 22.04 18.93
CA GLU A 73 29.98 22.50 19.04
C GLU A 73 30.11 23.83 19.81
N HIS A 74 29.17 24.77 19.61
CA HIS A 74 29.14 26.02 20.36
C HIS A 74 28.82 25.80 21.85
N ALA A 75 27.88 24.90 22.15
CA ALA A 75 27.53 24.55 23.52
C ALA A 75 28.71 23.87 24.25
N GLU A 76 29.37 22.91 23.62
CA GLU A 76 30.57 22.23 24.14
C GLU A 76 31.72 23.20 24.42
N ALA A 77 31.87 24.22 23.57
CA ALA A 77 32.86 25.29 23.76
C ALA A 77 32.45 26.34 24.83
N GLY A 78 31.36 26.13 25.58
CA GLY A 78 30.87 27.07 26.58
C GLY A 78 30.31 28.38 26.03
N ARG A 79 30.07 28.47 24.70
CA ARG A 79 29.62 29.69 24.02
C ARG A 79 28.09 29.82 23.96
N GLY A 80 27.36 28.84 24.49
CA GLY A 80 25.91 28.79 24.49
C GLY A 80 25.31 28.50 23.11
N ILE A 81 24.01 28.17 23.08
CA ILE A 81 23.27 27.89 21.83
C ILE A 81 22.87 29.23 21.19
N ARG A 82 23.22 29.41 19.92
CA ARG A 82 22.78 30.55 19.10
C ARG A 82 21.39 30.26 18.52
N LYS A 83 20.53 31.27 18.51
CA LYS A 83 19.22 31.15 17.83
C LYS A 83 19.44 30.92 16.34
N GLY A 84 18.75 29.92 15.80
CA GLY A 84 18.73 29.63 14.37
C GLY A 84 17.98 30.68 13.59
N SER A 85 18.19 30.72 12.28
CA SER A 85 17.41 31.59 11.40
C SER A 85 15.94 31.17 11.41
N HIS A 86 15.03 32.10 11.12
CA HIS A 86 13.60 31.80 10.93
C HIS A 86 13.39 30.67 9.92
N TYR A 87 14.21 30.63 8.86
CA TYR A 87 14.20 29.57 7.86
C TYR A 87 14.61 28.20 8.44
N GLN A 88 15.67 28.13 9.25
CA GLN A 88 16.08 26.89 9.92
C GLN A 88 15.02 26.39 10.92
N MET A 89 14.39 27.31 11.65
CA MET A 89 13.32 26.97 12.59
C MET A 89 12.07 26.47 11.86
N TYR A 90 11.68 27.13 10.77
CA TYR A 90 10.61 26.70 9.89
C TYR A 90 10.84 25.28 9.36
N LEU A 91 12.04 25.02 8.82
CA LEU A 91 12.40 23.70 8.29
C LEU A 91 12.41 22.63 9.39
N MET A 92 12.98 22.92 10.57
CA MET A 92 13.03 21.96 11.69
C MET A 92 11.66 21.50 12.17
N VAL A 93 10.69 22.42 12.29
CA VAL A 93 9.36 22.08 12.80
C VAL A 93 8.48 21.51 11.69
N ASN A 94 8.42 22.19 10.54
CA ASN A 94 7.50 21.80 9.47
C ASN A 94 7.95 20.54 8.73
N LEU A 95 9.25 20.41 8.40
CA LEU A 95 9.71 19.21 7.69
C LEU A 95 9.67 17.99 8.61
N ARG A 96 9.96 18.14 9.91
CA ARG A 96 9.86 17.01 10.85
C ARG A 96 8.43 16.47 10.95
N VAL A 97 7.44 17.34 11.12
CA VAL A 97 6.03 16.93 11.16
C VAL A 97 5.61 16.30 9.84
N ARG A 98 6.03 16.87 8.71
CA ARG A 98 5.74 16.30 7.38
C ARG A 98 6.40 14.94 7.15
N VAL A 99 7.64 14.74 7.57
CA VAL A 99 8.34 13.44 7.49
C VAL A 99 7.58 12.38 8.28
N GLN A 100 7.19 12.69 9.52
CA GLN A 100 6.41 11.76 10.35
C GLN A 100 5.08 11.43 9.68
N PHE A 101 4.32 12.45 9.25
CA PHE A 101 3.05 12.26 8.56
C PHE A 101 3.19 11.39 7.29
N LEU A 102 4.18 11.65 6.44
CA LEU A 102 4.39 10.88 5.20
C LEU A 102 4.74 9.42 5.49
N ARG A 103 5.57 9.17 6.51
CA ARG A 103 5.89 7.82 6.98
C ARG A 103 4.63 7.11 7.49
N ASP A 104 3.83 7.79 8.32
CA ASP A 104 2.63 7.22 8.93
C ASP A 104 1.58 6.89 7.86
N MET A 105 1.41 7.76 6.86
CA MET A 105 0.53 7.49 5.71
C MET A 105 1.00 6.30 4.89
N ALA A 106 2.30 6.18 4.63
CA ALA A 106 2.85 5.02 3.92
C ALA A 106 2.64 3.72 4.72
N ALA A 107 2.87 3.76 6.04
CA ALA A 107 2.65 2.62 6.92
C ALA A 107 1.18 2.19 6.97
N HIS A 108 0.26 3.16 7.11
CA HIS A 108 -1.18 2.90 7.09
C HIS A 108 -1.63 2.17 5.82
N TRP A 109 -1.22 2.65 4.64
CA TRP A 109 -1.58 1.98 3.39
C TRP A 109 -0.92 0.61 3.22
N MET A 110 0.28 0.41 3.77
CA MET A 110 0.94 -0.91 3.78
C MET A 110 0.17 -1.91 4.65
N GLU A 111 -0.36 -1.46 5.79
CA GLU A 111 -1.19 -2.29 6.67
C GLU A 111 -2.54 -2.66 6.03
N GLU A 112 -3.22 -1.69 5.39
CA GLU A 112 -4.43 -1.95 4.62
C GLU A 112 -4.19 -2.95 3.48
N ASN A 113 -3.06 -2.83 2.77
CA ASN A 113 -2.66 -3.80 1.75
C ASN A 113 -2.43 -5.19 2.34
N ALA A 114 -1.74 -5.30 3.48
CA ALA A 114 -1.52 -6.58 4.14
C ALA A 114 -2.84 -7.25 4.57
N SER A 115 -3.80 -6.45 5.06
CA SER A 115 -5.16 -6.92 5.40
C SER A 115 -5.88 -7.45 4.17
N ASP A 116 -5.85 -6.72 3.05
CA ASP A 116 -6.51 -7.15 1.81
C ASP A 116 -5.81 -8.35 1.15
N GLU A 117 -4.48 -8.47 1.28
CA GLU A 117 -3.73 -9.67 0.86
C GLU A 117 -4.15 -10.92 1.66
N LEU A 118 -4.43 -10.79 2.95
CA LEU A 118 -4.98 -11.88 3.76
C LEU A 118 -6.40 -12.25 3.29
N LYS A 119 -7.26 -11.27 3.04
CA LYS A 119 -8.60 -11.51 2.49
C LYS A 119 -8.55 -12.22 1.14
N ILE A 120 -7.65 -11.80 0.24
CA ILE A 120 -7.45 -12.48 -1.05
C ILE A 120 -7.07 -13.94 -0.83
N LYS A 121 -6.13 -14.24 0.09
CA LYS A 121 -5.72 -15.63 0.37
C LYS A 121 -6.88 -16.48 0.91
N ASP A 122 -7.76 -15.90 1.73
CA ASP A 122 -8.91 -16.63 2.25
C ASP A 122 -9.98 -16.86 1.17
N LEU A 123 -10.26 -15.85 0.34
CA LEU A 123 -11.15 -16.02 -0.83
C LEU A 123 -10.59 -17.02 -1.84
N GLU A 124 -9.27 -17.04 -2.06
CA GLU A 124 -8.62 -18.02 -2.94
C GLU A 124 -8.76 -19.45 -2.39
N LYS A 125 -8.67 -19.66 -1.06
CA LYS A 125 -8.95 -20.97 -0.43
C LYS A 125 -10.41 -21.38 -0.54
N GLU A 126 -11.35 -20.43 -0.44
CA GLU A 126 -12.78 -20.70 -0.60
C GLU A 126 -13.13 -21.15 -2.02
N MET A 127 -12.36 -20.72 -3.02
CA MET A 127 -12.53 -21.11 -4.42
C MET A 127 -11.98 -22.51 -4.75
N GLY A 128 -11.07 -23.08 -3.95
CA GLY A 128 -10.52 -24.42 -4.11
C GLY A 128 -8.99 -24.49 -4.17
#